data_AF-A0A504KL32-F1
#
_entry.id   AF-A0A504KL32-F1
#
_cell.length_a   1.000
_cell.length_b   1.000
_cell.length_c   1.000
_cell.angle_alpha   90.00
_cell.angle_beta   90.00
_cell.angle_gamma   90.00
#
_symmetry.space_group_name_H-M   'P 1'
#
loop_
_entity.id
_entity.type
_entity.pdbx_description
1 polymer ?
#
loop_
_entity_poly.entity_id
_entity_poly.type
_entity_poly.pdbx_seq_one_letter_code
_entity_poly.pdbx_strand_id
1 'polypeptide(L)'
;MNLVANSPVSVDHGNLVIVRAGDSSLHRGWGADEPGCRFDLIVSYYGSDPSAFRLPYERRVDRKGGKWDGLFALFSQQPDLLQRYRYFWLPDDDLETDRKTIEGVFANMRRFDLDVAQPSLTLDSYFSHLPLMRCDSFELRFVDKVEIMAPCIKADLLAKVLPLFEDSMSGFGLDKLWTRLATDNRRKSAVFDSLSVRHTRPVGTALAKAMQQSGLTREAEYMQLRAKYDLDGVFYPISYEAVDRKGCLWRSKTAIGVRMALDYAFGLKAFRVSLRRPIKTLWRHVRWQRSKAAELSTIVLDLPAARTNNQATAC
;
A
#
# COMPACT_ATOMS: atom_id res chain seq x y z
N MET A 1 -11.26 -28.37 42.34
CA MET A 1 -11.63 -26.99 41.97
C MET A 1 -10.47 -26.41 41.17
N ASN A 2 -10.62 -26.38 39.85
CA ASN A 2 -9.63 -25.82 38.92
C ASN A 2 -9.79 -24.30 38.95
N LEU A 3 -8.77 -23.58 39.43
CA LEU A 3 -8.62 -22.16 39.16
C LEU A 3 -7.62 -22.01 38.03
N VAL A 4 -8.15 -21.43 36.97
CA VAL A 4 -7.61 -21.27 35.63
C VAL A 4 -6.26 -20.55 35.69
N ALA A 5 -5.26 -21.18 35.05
CA ALA A 5 -3.99 -20.54 34.76
C ALA A 5 -4.24 -19.29 33.91
N ASN A 6 -3.82 -18.13 34.42
CA ASN A 6 -3.59 -16.97 33.58
C ASN A 6 -2.45 -17.31 32.61
N SER A 7 -2.82 -17.74 31.41
CA SER A 7 -1.88 -17.84 30.30
C SER A 7 -1.31 -16.46 30.04
N PRO A 8 0.03 -16.32 29.91
CA PRO A 8 0.64 -15.04 29.60
C PRO A 8 0.23 -14.63 28.18
N VAL A 9 -0.22 -13.39 28.01
CA VAL A 9 -0.37 -12.77 26.68
C VAL A 9 1.04 -12.56 26.10
N SER A 10 1.58 -13.59 25.45
CA SER A 10 2.68 -13.48 24.49
C SER A 10 2.02 -13.41 23.10
N VAL A 11 2.32 -12.50 22.18
CA VAL A 11 3.62 -12.07 21.64
C VAL A 11 3.41 -10.69 20.97
N ASP A 12 4.44 -9.86 20.95
CA ASP A 12 4.58 -8.61 20.18
C ASP A 12 4.01 -8.66 18.74
N HIS A 13 2.71 -8.40 18.56
CA HIS A 13 2.07 -8.31 17.24
C HIS A 13 2.32 -6.92 16.65
N GLY A 14 3.55 -6.65 16.22
CA GLY A 14 3.93 -5.37 15.62
C GLY A 14 3.37 -5.11 14.20
N ASN A 15 2.43 -5.92 13.69
CA ASN A 15 1.91 -5.82 12.32
C ASN A 15 0.37 -5.85 12.29
N LEU A 16 -0.23 -4.91 11.57
CA LEU A 16 -1.68 -4.82 11.38
C LEU A 16 -2.02 -4.79 9.88
N VAL A 17 -3.02 -5.57 9.48
CA VAL A 17 -3.66 -5.46 8.17
C VAL A 17 -4.99 -4.75 8.34
N ILE A 18 -5.21 -3.67 7.60
CA ILE A 18 -6.50 -2.98 7.55
C ILE A 18 -6.99 -3.02 6.10
N VAL A 19 -7.94 -3.91 5.84
CA VAL A 19 -8.57 -4.01 4.51
C VAL A 19 -9.77 -3.10 4.45
N ARG A 20 -9.88 -2.34 3.35
CA ARG A 20 -11.10 -1.60 3.05
C ARG A 20 -12.07 -2.50 2.27
N ALA A 21 -12.97 -3.20 2.96
CA ALA A 21 -13.72 -4.31 2.38
C ALA A 21 -15.15 -3.95 1.92
N GLY A 22 -15.49 -4.34 0.68
CA GLY A 22 -16.88 -4.47 0.22
C GLY A 22 -17.40 -5.90 0.36
N ASP A 23 -18.64 -6.15 -0.09
CA ASP A 23 -19.35 -7.44 0.05
C ASP A 23 -18.60 -8.63 -0.60
N SER A 24 -17.75 -8.36 -1.58
CA SER A 24 -16.99 -9.37 -2.31
C SER A 24 -15.50 -9.43 -1.92
N SER A 25 -15.12 -8.89 -0.76
CA SER A 25 -13.72 -8.84 -0.35
C SER A 25 -13.05 -10.22 -0.30
N LEU A 26 -11.79 -10.30 -0.72
CA LEU A 26 -10.99 -11.52 -0.79
C LEU A 26 -10.18 -11.82 0.48
N HIS A 27 -10.27 -10.99 1.52
CA HIS A 27 -9.38 -11.07 2.69
C HIS A 27 -9.45 -12.39 3.47
N ARG A 28 -10.54 -13.16 3.34
CA ARG A 28 -10.63 -14.49 3.96
C ARG A 28 -9.62 -15.50 3.39
N GLY A 29 -9.11 -15.27 2.17
CA GLY A 29 -8.02 -16.07 1.61
C GLY A 29 -6.64 -15.77 2.21
N TRP A 30 -6.51 -14.75 3.06
CA TRP A 30 -5.22 -14.27 3.56
C TRP A 30 -4.68 -15.04 4.77
N GLY A 31 -5.45 -16.02 5.28
CA GLY A 31 -5.04 -16.89 6.39
C GLY A 31 -4.94 -16.18 7.76
N ALA A 32 -5.76 -15.14 7.98
CA ALA A 32 -5.81 -14.43 9.26
C ALA A 32 -6.42 -15.25 10.41
N ASP A 33 -7.15 -16.31 10.08
CA ASP A 33 -7.75 -17.29 10.97
C ASP A 33 -6.81 -18.46 11.31
N GLU A 34 -5.69 -18.59 10.61
CA GLU A 34 -4.75 -19.68 10.82
C GLU A 34 -4.00 -19.56 12.16
N PRO A 35 -3.83 -20.66 12.91
CA PRO A 35 -2.97 -20.70 14.08
C PRO A 35 -1.54 -20.23 13.75
N GLY A 36 -1.00 -19.33 14.56
CA GLY A 36 0.34 -18.78 14.38
C GLY A 36 0.43 -17.64 13.35
N CYS A 37 -0.71 -17.09 12.90
CA CYS A 37 -0.75 -15.84 12.17
C CYS A 37 0.01 -14.72 12.93
N ARG A 38 0.86 -14.00 12.21
CA ARG A 38 1.76 -12.97 12.78
C ARG A 38 1.33 -11.53 12.51
N PHE A 39 0.07 -11.34 12.15
CA PHE A 39 -0.56 -10.03 11.97
C PHE A 39 -2.00 -10.07 12.47
N ASP A 40 -2.46 -8.92 12.97
CA ASP A 40 -3.88 -8.72 13.27
C ASP A 40 -4.62 -8.22 12.01
N LEU A 41 -5.93 -8.46 11.95
CA LEU A 41 -6.79 -7.99 10.86
C LEU A 41 -7.88 -7.05 11.40
N ILE A 42 -8.09 -5.93 10.73
CA ILE A 42 -9.30 -5.11 10.85
C ILE A 42 -9.97 -5.02 9.48
N VAL A 43 -11.24 -5.41 9.42
CA VAL A 43 -12.09 -5.25 8.26
C VAL A 43 -12.83 -3.91 8.36
N SER A 44 -12.32 -2.89 7.68
CA SER A 44 -13.00 -1.59 7.54
C SER A 44 -14.06 -1.69 6.44
N TYR A 45 -15.29 -2.00 6.83
CA TYR A 45 -16.33 -2.49 5.94
C TYR A 45 -17.24 -1.38 5.40
N TYR A 46 -17.37 -1.27 4.06
CA TYR A 46 -18.31 -0.36 3.39
C TYR A 46 -19.47 -1.05 2.67
N GLY A 47 -19.47 -2.39 2.66
CA GLY A 47 -20.50 -3.18 1.99
C GLY A 47 -21.88 -3.01 2.62
N SER A 48 -22.88 -3.68 2.04
CA SER A 48 -24.30 -3.55 2.43
C SER A 48 -24.81 -4.70 3.29
N ASP A 49 -24.08 -5.80 3.37
CA ASP A 49 -24.47 -6.99 4.12
C ASP A 49 -24.18 -6.84 5.64
N PRO A 50 -25.20 -6.79 6.50
CA PRO A 50 -25.00 -6.69 7.95
C PRO A 50 -24.36 -7.95 8.56
N SER A 51 -24.46 -9.11 7.88
CA SER A 51 -23.99 -10.41 8.34
C SER A 51 -22.59 -10.79 7.85
N ALA A 52 -22.11 -10.19 6.75
CA ALA A 52 -20.79 -10.46 6.21
C ALA A 52 -19.66 -10.15 7.21
N PHE A 53 -18.55 -10.88 7.17
CA PHE A 53 -17.32 -10.53 7.91
C PHE A 53 -17.53 -10.21 9.41
N ARG A 54 -18.23 -11.07 10.15
CA ARG A 54 -18.49 -10.94 11.61
C ARG A 54 -17.70 -11.92 12.48
N LEU A 55 -16.72 -12.63 11.92
CA LEU A 55 -15.87 -13.55 12.68
C LEU A 55 -14.99 -12.76 13.67
N PRO A 56 -14.68 -13.31 14.86
CA PRO A 56 -13.96 -12.56 15.89
C PRO A 56 -12.61 -11.97 15.44
N TYR A 57 -11.84 -12.68 14.62
CA TYR A 57 -10.54 -12.23 14.14
C TYR A 57 -10.62 -11.10 13.09
N GLU A 58 -11.79 -10.91 12.45
CA GLU A 58 -11.98 -9.89 11.41
C GLU A 58 -12.10 -8.47 12.01
N ARG A 59 -12.44 -8.36 13.31
CA ARG A 59 -12.58 -7.08 14.04
C ARG A 59 -13.29 -5.99 13.21
N ARG A 60 -14.41 -6.36 12.58
CA ARG A 60 -15.12 -5.52 11.61
C ARG A 60 -15.52 -4.17 12.22
N VAL A 61 -15.25 -3.09 11.49
CA VAL A 61 -15.71 -1.74 11.77
C VAL A 61 -16.52 -1.25 10.58
N ASP A 62 -17.78 -0.87 10.82
CA ASP A 62 -18.70 -0.42 9.80
C ASP A 62 -18.49 1.06 9.46
N ARG A 63 -18.11 1.35 8.22
CA ARG A 63 -17.91 2.73 7.73
C ARG A 63 -18.21 2.82 6.24
N LYS A 64 -19.15 3.66 5.83
CA LYS A 64 -19.34 4.04 4.42
C LYS A 64 -18.29 5.07 3.99
N GLY A 65 -18.09 5.24 2.68
CA GLY A 65 -17.10 6.15 2.11
C GLY A 65 -16.01 5.44 1.32
N GLY A 66 -15.00 6.20 0.91
CA GLY A 66 -13.81 5.70 0.20
C GLY A 66 -12.86 4.91 1.11
N LYS A 67 -11.63 4.70 0.62
CA LYS A 67 -10.60 3.98 1.38
C LYS A 67 -9.96 4.86 2.44
N TRP A 68 -9.54 6.07 2.06
CA TRP A 68 -8.67 6.89 2.90
C TRP A 68 -9.45 7.63 3.98
N ASP A 69 -10.57 8.27 3.65
CA ASP A 69 -11.57 8.79 4.60
C ASP A 69 -12.05 7.71 5.60
N GLY A 70 -12.26 6.48 5.12
CA GLY A 70 -12.59 5.32 5.96
C GLY A 70 -11.48 4.95 6.94
N LEU A 71 -10.22 4.97 6.49
CA LEU A 71 -9.06 4.74 7.34
C LEU A 71 -8.87 5.89 8.34
N PHE A 72 -9.05 7.14 7.93
CA PHE A 72 -8.98 8.31 8.81
C PHE A 72 -9.97 8.20 9.96
N ALA A 73 -11.22 7.84 9.65
CA ALA A 73 -12.26 7.63 10.66
C ALA A 73 -11.88 6.51 11.64
N LEU A 74 -11.32 5.40 11.15
CA LEU A 74 -10.88 4.29 12.00
C LEU A 74 -9.78 4.72 12.96
N PHE A 75 -8.72 5.38 12.48
CA PHE A 75 -7.63 5.86 13.33
C PHE A 75 -8.06 6.97 14.28
N SER A 76 -9.06 7.79 13.90
CA SER A 76 -9.64 8.79 14.79
C SER A 76 -10.41 8.16 15.96
N GLN A 77 -11.07 7.02 15.71
CA GLN A 77 -11.79 6.26 16.74
C GLN A 77 -10.88 5.37 17.58
N GLN A 78 -9.79 4.86 17.00
CA GLN A 78 -8.83 3.96 17.65
C GLN A 78 -7.40 4.50 17.49
N PRO A 79 -7.05 5.64 18.11
CA PRO A 79 -5.74 6.26 17.96
C PRO A 79 -4.61 5.42 18.58
N ASP A 80 -4.93 4.52 19.52
CA ASP A 80 -3.98 3.59 20.14
C ASP A 80 -3.36 2.61 19.14
N LEU A 81 -4.01 2.36 18.00
CA LEU A 81 -3.46 1.49 16.95
C LEU A 81 -2.07 1.94 16.51
N LEU A 82 -1.84 3.25 16.32
CA LEU A 82 -0.53 3.78 15.90
C LEU A 82 0.59 3.56 16.93
N GLN A 83 0.24 3.34 18.19
CA GLN A 83 1.19 3.04 19.27
C GLN A 83 1.43 1.54 19.42
N ARG A 84 0.44 0.71 19.06
CA ARG A 84 0.46 -0.74 19.24
C ARG A 84 1.16 -1.49 18.12
N TYR A 85 1.09 -1.00 16.89
CA TYR A 85 1.67 -1.68 15.73
C TYR A 85 2.78 -0.85 15.11
N ARG A 86 3.82 -1.55 14.64
CA ARG A 86 4.97 -0.94 13.96
C ARG A 86 4.73 -0.78 12.47
N TYR A 87 4.03 -1.73 11.83
CA TYR A 87 3.74 -1.72 10.40
C TYR A 87 2.26 -1.98 10.12
N PHE A 88 1.75 -1.30 9.10
CA PHE A 88 0.36 -1.34 8.67
C PHE A 88 0.31 -1.68 7.19
N TRP A 89 -0.28 -2.81 6.83
CA TRP A 89 -0.62 -3.09 5.43
C TRP A 89 -2.04 -2.62 5.16
N LEU A 90 -2.21 -1.75 4.16
CA LEU A 90 -3.47 -1.10 3.81
C LEU A 90 -3.95 -1.55 2.41
N PRO A 91 -4.29 -2.84 2.20
CA PRO A 91 -4.67 -3.37 0.90
C PRO A 91 -6.09 -2.98 0.46
N ASP A 92 -6.27 -2.88 -0.86
CA ASP A 92 -7.58 -2.99 -1.51
C ASP A 92 -8.15 -4.40 -1.34
N ASP A 93 -9.47 -4.54 -1.47
CA ASP A 93 -10.20 -5.75 -1.07
C ASP A 93 -10.20 -6.88 -2.12
N ASP A 94 -9.63 -6.63 -3.29
CA ASP A 94 -9.62 -7.49 -4.46
C ASP A 94 -8.23 -8.07 -4.77
N LEU A 95 -7.34 -8.03 -3.78
CA LEU A 95 -6.03 -8.65 -3.83
C LEU A 95 -6.13 -10.10 -3.35
N GLU A 96 -5.83 -11.02 -4.27
CA GLU A 96 -5.61 -12.42 -3.92
C GLU A 96 -4.16 -12.62 -3.49
N THR A 97 -3.98 -13.18 -2.30
CA THR A 97 -2.67 -13.50 -1.69
C THR A 97 -2.87 -14.50 -0.55
N ASP A 98 -1.79 -14.84 0.15
CA ASP A 98 -1.76 -15.78 1.26
C ASP A 98 -1.03 -15.22 2.49
N ARG A 99 -1.18 -15.91 3.62
CA ARG A 99 -0.53 -15.55 4.90
C ARG A 99 0.98 -15.40 4.76
N LYS A 100 1.62 -16.35 4.06
CA LYS A 100 3.08 -16.40 3.91
C LYS A 100 3.60 -15.14 3.20
N THR A 101 2.90 -14.67 2.18
CA THR A 101 3.25 -13.47 1.44
C THR A 101 3.12 -12.23 2.31
N ILE A 102 2.00 -12.09 3.05
CA ILE A 102 1.76 -10.95 3.95
C ILE A 102 2.80 -10.90 5.07
N GLU A 103 3.05 -12.02 5.73
CA GLU A 103 4.09 -12.11 6.77
C GLU A 103 5.48 -11.81 6.19
N GLY A 104 5.75 -12.26 4.96
CA GLY A 104 6.96 -11.94 4.21
C GLY A 104 7.11 -10.44 3.94
N VAL A 105 6.02 -9.74 3.61
CA VAL A 105 6.02 -8.28 3.39
C VAL A 105 6.46 -7.58 4.68
N PHE A 106 5.84 -7.92 5.81
CA PHE A 106 6.23 -7.36 7.11
C PHE A 106 7.66 -7.73 7.51
N ALA A 107 8.11 -8.95 7.23
CA ALA A 107 9.48 -9.38 7.50
C ALA A 107 10.49 -8.57 6.68
N ASN A 108 10.22 -8.31 5.40
CA ASN A 108 11.08 -7.50 4.55
C ASN A 108 11.07 -6.02 4.93
N MET A 109 9.92 -5.47 5.35
CA MET A 109 9.85 -4.12 5.92
C MET A 109 10.83 -3.95 7.09
N ARG A 110 10.91 -4.94 7.99
CA ARG A 110 11.89 -4.96 9.09
C ARG A 110 13.31 -5.15 8.60
N ARG A 111 13.56 -6.17 7.78
CA ARG A 111 14.90 -6.56 7.32
C ARG A 111 15.62 -5.42 6.60
N PHE A 112 14.89 -4.64 5.82
CA PHE A 112 15.45 -3.53 5.03
C PHE A 112 15.24 -2.16 5.67
N ASP A 113 14.67 -2.09 6.88
CA ASP A 113 14.33 -0.85 7.60
C ASP A 113 13.60 0.17 6.72
N LEU A 114 12.51 -0.28 6.10
CA LEU A 114 11.71 0.49 5.17
C LEU A 114 10.62 1.29 5.90
N ASP A 115 10.31 2.46 5.38
CA ASP A 115 9.19 3.29 5.84
C ASP A 115 7.92 2.94 5.08
N VAL A 116 8.01 2.63 3.78
CA VAL A 116 6.87 2.22 2.96
C VAL A 116 7.26 1.23 1.87
N ALA A 117 6.50 0.16 1.67
CA ALA A 117 6.71 -0.74 0.54
C ALA A 117 5.41 -1.32 0.03
N GLN A 118 5.46 -2.08 -1.05
CA GLN A 118 4.34 -2.90 -1.48
C GLN A 118 4.84 -4.24 -2.04
N PRO A 119 4.01 -5.30 -1.99
CA PRO A 119 4.21 -6.44 -2.87
C PRO A 119 4.13 -6.01 -4.33
N SER A 120 4.81 -6.75 -5.20
CA SER A 120 4.64 -6.62 -6.65
C SER A 120 3.33 -7.25 -7.11
N LEU A 121 2.87 -6.88 -8.31
CA LEU A 121 1.72 -7.51 -8.95
C LEU A 121 2.16 -8.72 -9.78
N THR A 122 1.45 -9.84 -9.66
CA THR A 122 1.61 -10.97 -10.60
C THR A 122 1.32 -10.53 -12.03
N LEU A 123 1.93 -11.18 -13.03
CA LEU A 123 1.73 -10.78 -14.44
C LEU A 123 0.27 -10.86 -14.88
N ASP A 124 -0.51 -11.76 -14.30
CA ASP A 124 -1.93 -11.92 -14.56
C ASP A 124 -2.83 -10.97 -13.75
N SER A 125 -2.27 -9.91 -13.16
CA SER A 125 -3.02 -8.84 -12.49
C SER A 125 -3.59 -7.82 -13.48
N TYR A 126 -4.68 -7.15 -13.09
CA TYR A 126 -4.97 -5.81 -13.63
C TYR A 126 -3.99 -4.81 -13.03
N PHE A 127 -3.49 -3.85 -13.82
CA PHE A 127 -2.49 -2.89 -13.34
C PHE A 127 -2.56 -1.55 -14.06
N SER A 128 -2.14 -0.49 -13.37
CA SER A 128 -1.97 0.87 -13.93
C SER A 128 -0.53 1.17 -14.32
N HIS A 129 0.43 0.61 -13.57
CA HIS A 129 1.84 0.98 -13.65
C HIS A 129 2.74 -0.25 -13.85
N LEU A 130 3.26 -0.42 -15.06
CA LEU A 130 4.19 -1.51 -15.40
C LEU A 130 5.38 -1.66 -14.41
N PRO A 131 5.97 -0.58 -13.86
CA PRO A 131 7.03 -0.72 -12.87
C PRO A 131 6.63 -1.49 -11.60
N LEU A 132 5.34 -1.66 -11.30
CA LEU A 132 4.88 -2.36 -10.09
C LEU A 132 4.61 -3.84 -10.31
N MET A 133 4.76 -4.32 -11.55
CA MET A 133 4.68 -5.74 -11.89
C MET A 133 5.90 -6.50 -11.37
N ARG A 134 5.72 -7.79 -11.11
CA ARG A 134 6.78 -8.71 -10.65
C ARG A 134 7.88 -8.86 -11.70
N CYS A 135 9.11 -8.57 -11.30
CA CYS A 135 10.32 -8.86 -12.07
C CYS A 135 11.06 -10.05 -11.44
N ASP A 136 11.03 -11.22 -12.10
CA ASP A 136 11.56 -12.46 -11.53
C ASP A 136 13.06 -12.42 -11.23
N SER A 137 13.80 -11.49 -11.83
CA SER A 137 15.23 -11.30 -11.57
C SER A 137 15.56 -10.71 -10.20
N PHE A 138 14.60 -10.05 -9.54
CA PHE A 138 14.85 -9.32 -8.30
C PHE A 138 14.19 -9.97 -7.08
N GLU A 139 14.80 -9.76 -5.91
CA GLU A 139 14.14 -9.96 -4.61
C GLU A 139 13.26 -8.75 -4.29
N LEU A 140 13.84 -7.56 -4.47
CA LEU A 140 13.19 -6.26 -4.31
C LEU A 140 13.85 -5.18 -5.17
N ARG A 141 13.10 -4.11 -5.39
CA ARG A 141 13.57 -2.87 -6.02
C ARG A 141 13.29 -1.70 -5.10
N PHE A 142 14.30 -0.89 -4.81
CA PHE A 142 14.10 0.40 -4.15
C PHE A 142 13.50 1.37 -5.15
N VAL A 143 12.36 1.96 -4.81
CA VAL A 143 11.53 2.78 -5.72
C VAL A 143 11.25 4.15 -5.13
N ASP A 144 11.09 5.16 -5.97
CA ASP A 144 10.75 6.51 -5.51
C ASP A 144 9.24 6.72 -5.28
N LYS A 145 8.40 5.75 -5.64
CA LYS A 145 6.93 5.81 -5.51
C LYS A 145 6.35 4.43 -5.19
N VAL A 146 5.35 4.39 -4.32
CA VAL A 146 4.57 3.20 -3.93
C VAL A 146 3.10 3.55 -4.14
N GLU A 147 2.35 2.72 -4.86
CA GLU A 147 0.95 2.95 -5.23
C GLU A 147 0.00 2.75 -4.05
N ILE A 148 -1.13 3.46 -4.10
CA ILE A 148 -2.18 3.46 -3.08
C ILE A 148 -2.90 2.12 -2.86
N MET A 149 -2.80 1.17 -3.80
CA MET A 149 -3.57 -0.09 -3.78
C MET A 149 -3.16 -1.00 -2.62
N ALA A 150 -1.87 -1.15 -2.33
CA ALA A 150 -1.39 -2.12 -1.34
C ALA A 150 -0.17 -1.67 -0.51
N PRO A 151 -0.10 -0.41 -0.03
CA PRO A 151 1.06 0.04 0.72
C PRO A 151 1.14 -0.62 2.09
N CYS A 152 2.33 -1.07 2.47
CA CYS A 152 2.72 -1.41 3.82
C CYS A 152 3.54 -0.26 4.38
N ILE A 153 3.06 0.39 5.44
CA ILE A 153 3.58 1.67 5.95
C ILE A 153 4.02 1.50 7.41
N LYS A 154 5.17 2.07 7.76
CA LYS A 154 5.64 2.17 9.15
C LYS A 154 4.80 3.19 9.94
N ALA A 155 4.54 2.90 11.21
CA ALA A 155 3.70 3.72 12.10
C ALA A 155 4.03 5.22 12.05
N ASP A 156 5.32 5.57 12.17
CA ASP A 156 5.77 6.97 12.15
C ASP A 156 5.43 7.70 10.84
N LEU A 157 5.56 7.00 9.71
CA LEU A 157 5.20 7.55 8.41
C LEU A 157 3.68 7.65 8.28
N LEU A 158 2.94 6.63 8.73
CA LEU A 158 1.48 6.63 8.71
C LEU A 158 0.91 7.80 9.54
N ALA A 159 1.46 8.05 10.73
CA ALA A 159 1.06 9.16 11.58
C ALA A 159 1.25 10.53 10.89
N LYS A 160 2.33 10.69 10.11
CA LYS A 160 2.59 11.92 9.33
C LYS A 160 1.58 12.11 8.20
N VAL A 161 1.17 11.05 7.50
CA VAL A 161 0.25 11.15 6.35
C VAL A 161 -1.22 11.09 6.74
N LEU A 162 -1.54 10.60 7.93
CA LEU A 162 -2.91 10.39 8.37
C LEU A 162 -3.80 11.64 8.22
N PRO A 163 -3.36 12.87 8.55
CA PRO A 163 -4.19 14.06 8.34
C PRO A 163 -4.54 14.35 6.88
N LEU A 164 -3.80 13.79 5.92
CA LEU A 164 -4.12 13.91 4.49
C LEU A 164 -5.25 12.97 4.05
N PHE A 165 -5.65 12.02 4.90
CA PHE A 165 -6.68 11.04 4.58
C PHE A 165 -8.09 11.59 4.84
N GLU A 166 -8.24 12.59 5.70
CA GLU A 166 -9.54 13.14 6.17
C GLU A 166 -10.47 13.48 5.01
N ASP A 167 -9.96 14.21 4.01
CA ASP A 167 -10.73 14.67 2.85
C ASP A 167 -10.40 13.89 1.56
N SER A 168 -9.93 12.65 1.69
CA SER A 168 -9.55 11.84 0.54
C SER A 168 -10.40 10.58 0.43
N MET A 169 -11.28 10.51 -0.55
CA MET A 169 -12.00 9.27 -0.86
C MET A 169 -11.13 8.33 -1.70
N SER A 170 -10.42 8.86 -2.70
CA SER A 170 -9.66 8.06 -3.65
C SER A 170 -8.19 7.89 -3.33
N GLY A 171 -7.60 8.83 -2.58
CA GLY A 171 -6.17 8.88 -2.30
C GLY A 171 -5.30 9.24 -3.48
N PHE A 172 -5.90 9.68 -4.59
CA PHE A 172 -5.16 9.98 -5.81
C PHE A 172 -4.16 11.11 -5.55
N GLY A 173 -2.86 10.81 -5.68
CA GLY A 173 -1.76 11.72 -5.36
C GLY A 173 -1.08 11.49 -4.02
N LEU A 174 -1.69 10.77 -3.07
CA LEU A 174 -1.03 10.43 -1.79
C LEU A 174 0.23 9.56 -2.01
N ASP A 175 0.17 8.71 -3.04
CA ASP A 175 1.26 7.86 -3.52
C ASP A 175 2.49 8.63 -4.04
N LYS A 176 2.38 9.94 -4.24
CA LYS A 176 3.52 10.83 -4.55
C LYS A 176 4.18 11.43 -3.32
N LEU A 177 3.55 11.34 -2.15
CA LEU A 177 3.99 12.03 -0.93
C LEU A 177 4.79 11.12 -0.02
N TRP A 178 4.26 9.94 0.34
CA TRP A 178 4.80 9.16 1.47
C TRP A 178 6.22 8.61 1.29
N THR A 179 6.74 8.56 0.06
CA THR A 179 8.14 8.19 -0.20
C THR A 179 9.12 9.35 0.00
N ARG A 180 8.61 10.54 0.38
CA ARG A 180 9.34 11.81 0.43
C ARG A 180 9.22 12.52 1.78
N LEU A 181 8.85 11.82 2.87
CA LEU A 181 8.56 12.44 4.18
C LEU A 181 9.60 12.12 5.28
N ALA A 182 10.65 11.39 4.94
CA ALA A 182 11.80 11.16 5.81
C ALA A 182 12.87 12.25 5.60
N THR A 183 13.76 12.40 6.59
CA THR A 183 14.95 13.24 6.48
C THR A 183 15.91 12.72 5.41
N ASP A 184 16.01 11.40 5.28
CA ASP A 184 16.65 10.71 4.16
C ASP A 184 15.70 9.63 3.64
N ASN A 185 15.24 9.80 2.39
CA ASN A 185 14.31 8.87 1.75
C ASN A 185 15.03 7.74 0.99
N ARG A 186 16.37 7.74 0.95
CA ARG A 186 17.14 6.73 0.23
C ARG A 186 16.97 5.37 0.92
N ARG A 187 16.60 4.35 0.13
CA ARG A 187 16.33 2.98 0.60
C ARG A 187 15.27 2.89 1.68
N LYS A 188 14.34 3.84 1.74
CA LYS A 188 13.17 3.80 2.64
C LYS A 188 11.90 3.31 1.97
N SER A 189 11.96 3.09 0.65
CA SER A 189 10.82 2.62 -0.12
C SER A 189 11.15 1.54 -1.13
N ALA A 190 10.31 0.50 -1.22
CA ALA A 190 10.56 -0.67 -2.07
C ALA A 190 9.31 -1.32 -2.69
N VAL A 191 9.52 -2.06 -3.76
CA VAL A 191 8.60 -3.08 -4.29
C VAL A 191 9.25 -4.44 -4.11
N PHE A 192 8.53 -5.40 -3.54
CA PHE A 192 9.03 -6.76 -3.35
C PHE A 192 8.65 -7.65 -4.54
N ASP A 193 9.62 -8.03 -5.37
CA ASP A 193 9.38 -8.93 -6.51
C ASP A 193 9.32 -10.41 -6.08
N SER A 194 9.91 -10.74 -4.93
CA SER A 194 9.82 -12.07 -4.31
C SER A 194 8.49 -12.34 -3.60
N LEU A 195 7.67 -11.32 -3.41
CA LEU A 195 6.39 -11.36 -2.69
C LEU A 195 5.33 -10.66 -3.54
N SER A 196 4.51 -11.44 -4.25
CA SER A 196 3.55 -10.89 -5.20
C SER A 196 2.11 -11.20 -4.82
N VAL A 197 1.23 -10.26 -5.14
CA VAL A 197 -0.22 -10.40 -5.00
C VAL A 197 -0.88 -10.30 -6.37
N ARG A 198 -2.05 -10.92 -6.52
CA ARG A 198 -2.83 -10.82 -7.76
C ARG A 198 -3.97 -9.83 -7.59
N HIS A 199 -3.97 -8.76 -8.39
CA HIS A 199 -5.08 -7.81 -8.43
C HIS A 199 -6.16 -8.32 -9.40
N THR A 200 -7.33 -8.67 -8.84
CA THR A 200 -8.31 -9.52 -9.52
C THR A 200 -9.39 -8.78 -10.30
N ARG A 201 -9.55 -7.46 -10.11
CA ARG A 201 -10.59 -6.66 -10.76
C ARG A 201 -10.04 -5.51 -11.61
N PRO A 202 -10.80 -5.02 -12.60
CA PRO A 202 -10.38 -3.85 -13.38
C PRO A 202 -10.25 -2.58 -12.53
N VAL A 203 -9.15 -1.87 -12.75
CA VAL A 203 -8.83 -0.60 -12.08
C VAL A 203 -9.97 0.42 -12.24
N GLY A 204 -10.33 1.10 -11.15
CA GLY A 204 -11.20 2.28 -11.17
C GLY A 204 -12.70 2.01 -11.18
N THR A 205 -13.14 0.76 -11.07
CA THR A 205 -14.57 0.41 -11.18
C THR A 205 -15.38 0.59 -9.88
N ALA A 206 -14.80 0.30 -8.72
CA ALA A 206 -15.52 0.28 -7.44
C ALA A 206 -15.85 1.68 -6.89
N LEU A 207 -14.87 2.60 -6.92
CA LEU A 207 -15.00 3.93 -6.29
C LEU A 207 -15.69 4.97 -7.19
N ALA A 208 -15.68 4.77 -8.51
CA ALA A 208 -16.21 5.74 -9.47
C ALA A 208 -17.69 6.09 -9.23
N LYS A 209 -18.52 5.10 -8.86
CA LYS A 209 -19.94 5.32 -8.57
C LYS A 209 -20.16 6.18 -7.32
N ALA A 210 -19.40 5.93 -6.25
CA ALA A 210 -19.52 6.69 -5.01
C ALA A 210 -19.04 8.13 -5.17
N MET A 211 -17.95 8.35 -5.90
CA MET A 211 -17.42 9.69 -6.19
C MET A 211 -18.36 10.51 -7.09
N GLN A 212 -18.98 9.87 -8.09
CA GLN A 212 -19.98 10.52 -8.93
C GLN A 212 -21.18 11.03 -8.10
N GLN A 213 -21.59 10.30 -7.06
CA GLN A 213 -22.68 10.69 -6.18
C GLN A 213 -22.32 11.82 -5.21
N SER A 214 -21.07 11.92 -4.78
CA SER A 214 -20.59 13.00 -3.90
C SER A 214 -20.20 14.29 -4.66
N GLY A 215 -20.20 14.27 -5.99
CA GLY A 215 -19.77 15.40 -6.82
C GLY A 215 -18.27 15.66 -6.80
N LEU A 216 -17.48 14.78 -6.18
CA LEU A 216 -16.02 14.85 -6.12
C LEU A 216 -15.40 13.98 -7.23
N THR A 217 -14.28 14.41 -7.80
CA THR A 217 -13.52 13.62 -8.77
C THR A 217 -12.11 13.34 -8.26
N ARG A 218 -11.50 12.24 -8.72
CA ARG A 218 -10.12 11.87 -8.34
C ARG A 218 -9.15 12.96 -8.77
N GLU A 219 -9.42 13.56 -9.93
CA GLU A 219 -8.68 14.67 -10.49
C GLU A 219 -8.78 15.92 -9.60
N ALA A 220 -9.97 16.22 -9.04
CA ALA A 220 -10.15 17.34 -8.13
C ALA A 220 -9.34 17.13 -6.83
N GLU A 221 -9.40 15.94 -6.22
CA GLU A 221 -8.57 15.60 -5.05
C GLU A 221 -7.08 15.79 -5.35
N TYR A 222 -6.61 15.28 -6.50
CA TYR A 222 -5.22 15.43 -6.89
C TYR A 222 -4.82 16.89 -7.14
N MET A 223 -5.69 17.70 -7.76
CA MET A 223 -5.41 19.11 -8.01
C MET A 223 -5.24 19.90 -6.72
N GLN A 224 -6.00 19.57 -5.66
CA GLN A 224 -5.82 20.18 -4.34
C GLN A 224 -4.45 19.80 -3.73
N LEU A 225 -4.09 18.51 -3.74
CA LEU A 225 -2.78 18.06 -3.24
C LEU A 225 -1.63 18.64 -4.06
N ARG A 226 -1.78 18.72 -5.38
CA ARG A 226 -0.79 19.30 -6.29
C ARG A 226 -0.57 20.78 -6.00
N ALA A 227 -1.63 21.55 -5.84
CA ALA A 227 -1.51 22.97 -5.50
C ALA A 227 -0.84 23.17 -4.13
N LYS A 228 -1.12 22.29 -3.16
CA LYS A 228 -0.58 22.39 -1.81
C LYS A 228 0.89 21.99 -1.69
N TYR A 229 1.34 20.97 -2.42
CA TYR A 229 2.68 20.37 -2.23
C TYR A 229 3.56 20.39 -3.49
N ASP A 230 3.19 21.19 -4.50
CA ASP A 230 3.91 21.34 -5.77
C ASP A 230 4.18 19.99 -6.46
N LEU A 231 3.14 19.16 -6.56
CA LEU A 231 3.26 17.81 -7.11
C LEU A 231 3.17 17.81 -8.63
N ASP A 232 4.31 17.67 -9.29
CA ASP A 232 4.37 17.61 -10.74
C ASP A 232 4.57 16.21 -11.31
N GLY A 233 4.43 16.12 -12.64
CA GLY A 233 4.77 14.93 -13.43
C GLY A 233 3.75 13.79 -13.42
N VAL A 234 3.97 12.83 -14.31
CA VAL A 234 3.19 11.59 -14.39
C VAL A 234 3.64 10.65 -13.29
N PHE A 235 2.70 10.05 -12.56
CA PHE A 235 3.00 8.96 -11.63
C PHE A 235 3.66 7.80 -12.38
N TYR A 236 4.95 7.59 -12.12
CA TYR A 236 5.71 6.51 -12.69
C TYR A 236 6.85 6.13 -11.74
N PRO A 237 6.77 4.98 -11.06
CA PRO A 237 7.82 4.55 -10.15
C PRO A 237 9.13 4.30 -10.89
N ILE A 238 10.22 4.84 -10.35
CA ILE A 238 11.60 4.66 -10.82
C ILE A 238 12.33 3.77 -9.82
N SER A 239 12.74 2.58 -10.28
CA SER A 239 13.59 1.67 -9.49
C SER A 239 15.06 2.13 -9.48
N TYR A 240 15.47 2.88 -8.46
CA TYR A 240 16.80 3.51 -8.47
C TYR A 240 17.94 2.59 -8.03
N GLU A 241 17.63 1.61 -7.19
CA GLU A 241 18.52 0.50 -6.81
C GLU A 241 17.68 -0.79 -6.72
N ALA A 242 18.31 -1.96 -6.79
CA ALA A 242 17.63 -3.25 -6.64
C ALA A 242 18.54 -4.30 -5.99
N VAL A 243 17.94 -5.30 -5.35
CA VAL A 243 18.65 -6.48 -4.84
C VAL A 243 18.14 -7.68 -5.62
N ASP A 244 19.05 -8.42 -6.27
CA ASP A 244 18.67 -9.63 -6.98
C ASP A 244 18.46 -10.82 -6.04
N ARG A 245 17.95 -11.94 -6.56
CA ARG A 245 17.66 -13.13 -5.75
C ARG A 245 18.90 -13.80 -5.14
N LYS A 246 20.11 -13.40 -5.56
CA LYS A 246 21.38 -13.85 -4.98
C LYS A 246 21.93 -12.86 -3.94
N GLY A 247 21.20 -11.77 -3.68
CA GLY A 247 21.60 -10.71 -2.75
C GLY A 247 22.52 -9.66 -3.37
N CYS A 248 22.78 -9.68 -4.68
CA CYS A 248 23.66 -8.69 -5.31
C CYS A 248 22.92 -7.36 -5.50
N LEU A 249 23.61 -6.26 -5.17
CA LEU A 249 23.08 -4.90 -5.29
C LEU A 249 23.30 -4.32 -6.69
N TRP A 250 22.21 -3.90 -7.33
CA TRP A 250 22.19 -3.19 -8.60
C TRP A 250 21.99 -1.70 -8.37
N ARG A 251 22.90 -0.86 -8.86
CA ARG A 251 22.87 0.62 -8.71
C ARG A 251 22.56 1.39 -9.99
N SER A 252 22.51 0.70 -11.13
CA SER A 252 22.24 1.33 -12.42
C SER A 252 20.76 1.23 -12.76
N LYS A 253 20.06 2.38 -12.74
CA LYS A 253 18.65 2.47 -13.15
C LYS A 253 18.44 1.87 -14.53
N THR A 254 19.31 2.21 -15.48
CA THR A 254 19.24 1.71 -16.85
C THR A 254 19.36 0.19 -16.88
N ALA A 255 20.30 -0.40 -16.13
CA ALA A 255 20.47 -1.85 -16.08
C ALA A 255 19.24 -2.54 -15.47
N ILE A 256 18.69 -1.98 -14.39
CA ILE A 256 17.44 -2.45 -13.76
C ILE A 256 16.29 -2.41 -14.77
N GLY A 257 16.09 -1.28 -15.46
CA GLY A 257 15.02 -1.13 -16.45
C GLY A 257 15.15 -2.06 -17.64
N VAL A 258 16.37 -2.29 -18.13
CA VAL A 258 16.64 -3.28 -19.19
C VAL A 258 16.31 -4.69 -18.69
N ARG A 259 16.73 -5.06 -17.48
CA ARG A 259 16.44 -6.38 -16.91
C ARG A 259 14.94 -6.62 -16.74
N MET A 260 14.21 -5.63 -16.22
CA MET A 260 12.75 -5.67 -16.12
C MET A 260 12.10 -5.83 -17.50
N ALA A 261 12.55 -5.06 -18.49
CA ALA A 261 12.01 -5.16 -19.84
C ALA A 261 12.24 -6.54 -20.47
N LEU A 262 13.39 -7.17 -20.21
CA LEU A 262 13.67 -8.54 -20.65
C LEU A 262 12.75 -9.55 -19.96
N ASP A 263 12.60 -9.49 -18.63
CA ASP A 263 11.70 -10.39 -17.90
C ASP A 263 10.26 -10.28 -18.39
N TYR A 264 9.77 -9.06 -18.60
CA TYR A 264 8.43 -8.84 -19.13
C TYR A 264 8.28 -9.30 -20.59
N ALA A 265 9.34 -9.20 -21.40
CA ALA A 265 9.33 -9.73 -22.75
C ALA A 265 9.22 -11.26 -22.76
N PHE A 266 9.92 -11.95 -21.85
CA PHE A 266 9.80 -13.41 -21.69
C PHE A 266 8.42 -13.82 -21.14
N GLY A 267 7.86 -13.04 -20.22
CA GLY A 267 6.57 -13.27 -19.57
C GLY A 267 5.35 -12.72 -20.32
N LEU A 268 5.50 -12.26 -21.56
CA LEU A 268 4.47 -11.47 -22.28
C LEU A 268 3.09 -12.15 -22.35
N LYS A 269 3.06 -13.49 -22.50
CA LYS A 269 1.81 -14.26 -22.58
C LYS A 269 1.08 -14.38 -21.23
N ALA A 270 1.78 -14.17 -20.12
CA ALA A 270 1.19 -14.23 -18.79
C ALA A 270 0.48 -12.94 -18.39
N PHE A 271 0.63 -11.86 -19.17
CA PHE A 271 -0.08 -10.61 -18.90
C PHE A 271 -1.58 -10.75 -19.12
N ARG A 272 -2.36 -10.58 -18.05
CA ARG A 272 -3.84 -10.63 -18.14
C ARG A 272 -4.39 -9.54 -19.02
N VAL A 273 -3.89 -8.32 -18.86
CA VAL A 273 -4.22 -7.20 -19.73
C VAL A 273 -3.21 -7.17 -20.87
N SER A 274 -3.68 -7.44 -22.09
CA SER A 274 -2.82 -7.41 -23.27
C SER A 274 -2.19 -6.03 -23.44
N LEU A 275 -0.86 -6.00 -23.45
CA LEU A 275 -0.09 -4.81 -23.78
C LEU A 275 -0.32 -4.48 -25.26
N ARG A 276 -1.24 -3.54 -25.57
CA ARG A 276 -1.58 -3.16 -26.97
C ARG A 276 -0.37 -2.95 -27.89
N ARG A 277 0.73 -2.43 -27.37
CA ARG A 277 2.02 -2.26 -28.08
C ARG A 277 3.16 -2.64 -27.13
N PRO A 278 3.52 -3.93 -27.04
CA PRO A 278 4.41 -4.42 -25.98
C PRO A 278 5.83 -3.87 -26.15
N ILE A 279 6.40 -3.95 -27.35
CA ILE A 279 7.74 -3.40 -27.66
C ILE A 279 7.82 -1.91 -27.31
N LYS A 280 6.84 -1.11 -27.73
CA LYS A 280 6.78 0.33 -27.42
C LYS A 280 6.68 0.58 -25.91
N THR A 281 5.92 -0.25 -25.20
CA THR A 281 5.72 -0.14 -23.75
C THR A 281 7.00 -0.46 -22.98
N LEU A 282 7.68 -1.54 -23.34
CA LEU A 282 8.96 -1.95 -22.74
C LEU A 282 10.07 -0.94 -23.06
N TRP A 283 10.16 -0.46 -24.30
CA TRP A 283 11.13 0.56 -24.67
C TRP A 283 10.89 1.88 -23.95
N ARG A 284 9.62 2.29 -23.78
CA ARG A 284 9.25 3.44 -22.96
C ARG A 284 9.69 3.25 -21.51
N HIS A 285 9.53 2.06 -20.94
CA HIS A 285 9.98 1.76 -19.58
C HIS A 285 11.49 1.96 -19.44
N VAL A 286 12.30 1.33 -20.30
CA VAL A 286 13.76 1.50 -20.30
C VAL A 286 14.15 2.97 -20.46
N ARG A 287 13.50 3.69 -21.39
CA ARG A 287 13.76 5.11 -21.63
C ARG A 287 13.51 5.94 -20.38
N TRP A 288 12.35 5.75 -19.74
CA TRP A 288 11.98 6.50 -18.54
C TRP A 288 12.87 6.17 -17.35
N GLN A 289 13.18 4.88 -17.15
CA GLN A 289 14.09 4.42 -16.11
C GLN A 289 15.49 5.05 -16.25
N ARG A 290 15.97 5.21 -17.49
CA ARG A 290 17.24 5.89 -17.80
C ARG A 290 17.16 7.41 -17.59
N SER A 291 16.12 8.06 -18.12
CA SER A 291 16.11 9.52 -18.27
C SER A 291 15.52 10.28 -17.09
N LYS A 292 14.56 9.71 -16.35
CA LYS A 292 13.91 10.40 -15.23
C LYS A 292 14.77 10.31 -13.97
N ALA A 293 14.92 11.42 -13.25
CA ALA A 293 15.48 11.40 -11.90
C ALA A 293 14.55 10.62 -10.95
N ALA A 294 15.12 10.02 -9.90
CA ALA A 294 14.32 9.45 -8.82
C ALA A 294 13.94 10.59 -7.87
N GLU A 295 12.67 10.70 -7.51
CA GLU A 295 12.17 11.75 -6.62
C GLU A 295 12.38 11.35 -5.15
N LEU A 296 13.52 11.74 -4.58
CA LEU A 296 13.90 11.42 -3.19
C LEU A 296 14.01 12.66 -2.30
N SER A 297 13.75 13.85 -2.82
CA SER A 297 13.77 15.10 -2.05
C SER A 297 12.64 15.12 -1.04
N THR A 298 12.93 15.59 0.18
CA THR A 298 11.97 15.67 1.26
C THR A 298 10.92 16.76 0.99
N ILE A 299 9.65 16.41 1.19
CA ILE A 299 8.52 17.34 1.24
C ILE A 299 8.21 17.59 2.71
N VAL A 300 8.04 18.87 3.07
CA VAL A 300 7.52 19.26 4.37
C VAL A 300 6.01 19.35 4.27
N LEU A 301 5.29 18.62 5.12
CA LEU A 301 3.84 18.72 5.18
C LEU A 301 3.48 19.93 6.06
N ASP A 302 2.72 20.86 5.50
CA ASP A 302 2.06 21.92 6.26
C ASP A 302 0.73 21.40 6.82
N LEU A 303 0.82 20.74 7.98
CA LEU A 303 -0.32 20.18 8.68
C LEU A 303 -0.72 21.15 9.81
N PRO A 304 -2.02 21.48 9.95
CA PRO A 304 -2.48 22.24 11.09
C PRO A 304 -2.10 21.49 12.38
N ALA A 305 -1.64 22.22 13.39
CA ALA A 305 -1.34 21.64 14.70
C ALA A 305 -2.54 20.78 15.14
N ALA A 306 -2.26 19.52 15.51
CA ALA A 306 -3.29 18.58 15.92
C ALA A 306 -4.25 19.27 16.88
N ARG A 307 -5.56 19.28 16.57
CA ARG A 307 -6.57 19.77 17.51
C ARG A 307 -6.50 18.87 18.73
N THR A 308 -5.78 19.30 19.75
CA THR A 308 -5.86 18.71 21.07
C THR A 308 -7.30 18.87 21.51
N ASN A 309 -8.06 17.77 21.49
CA ASN A 309 -9.38 17.71 22.12
C ASN A 309 -9.19 17.88 23.63
N ASN A 310 -9.04 19.13 24.07
CA ASN A 310 -9.32 19.53 25.43
C ASN A 310 -10.85 19.61 25.56
N GLN A 311 -11.49 18.45 25.68
CA GLN A 311 -12.73 18.33 26.44
C GLN A 311 -12.44 17.49 27.68
N ALA A 312 -11.66 18.09 28.58
CA ALA A 312 -11.67 17.73 29.98
C ALA A 312 -12.51 18.78 30.70
N THR A 313 -13.71 18.38 31.13
CA THR A 313 -14.40 18.83 32.35
C THR A 313 -14.42 20.32 32.67
N ALA A 314 -15.57 20.97 32.42
CA ALA A 314 -16.10 22.02 33.27
C ALA A 314 -17.63 22.08 33.18
N CYS A 315 -18.26 22.09 34.37
CA CYS A 315 -19.68 22.08 34.72
C CYS A 315 -20.41 20.72 34.70
#